data_AF-A0A535QV92-F1
#
_entry.id   AF-A0A535QV92-F1
#
_cell.length_a   1.000
_cell.length_b   1.000
_cell.length_c   1.000
_cell.angle_alpha   90.00
_cell.angle_beta   90.00
_cell.angle_gamma   90.00
#
_symmetry.space_group_name_H-M   'P 1'
#
loop_
_entity.id
_entity.type
_entity.pdbx_description
1 polymer ?
#
loop_
_entity_poly.entity_id
_entity_poly.type
_entity_poly.pdbx_seq_one_letter_code
_entity_poly.pdbx_strand_id
1 'polypeptide(L)' 'VGYGAHIAFEVANLEEVRRHLQAHNVKIVGGPRPRGDGVLQMYVCDPDGSIIELFVWEK' A
#
# COMPACT_ATOMS: atom_id res chain seq x y z
N VAL A 1 -14.91 -13.00 -0.06
CA VAL A 1 -15.19 -11.73 -0.75
C VAL A 1 -13.86 -11.02 -0.95
N GLY A 2 -13.61 -10.46 -2.14
CA GLY A 2 -12.62 -9.38 -2.28
C GLY A 2 -11.48 -9.56 -3.29
N TYR A 3 -11.76 -10.05 -4.51
CA TYR A 3 -10.92 -9.65 -5.65
C TYR A 3 -11.54 -8.38 -6.23
N GLY A 4 -11.08 -7.22 -5.79
CA GLY A 4 -11.35 -5.95 -6.44
C GLY A 4 -10.15 -5.57 -7.28
N ALA A 5 -10.37 -5.19 -8.55
CA ALA A 5 -9.30 -4.64 -9.36
C ALA A 5 -8.79 -3.35 -8.71
N HIS A 6 -7.48 -3.25 -8.55
CA HIS A 6 -6.80 -2.08 -8.01
C HIS A 6 -5.46 -1.92 -8.72
N ILE A 7 -4.94 -0.70 -8.71
CA ILE A 7 -3.60 -0.41 -9.22
C ILE A 7 -2.62 -0.69 -8.09
N ALA A 8 -1.52 -1.35 -8.42
CA ALA A 8 -0.43 -1.64 -7.49
C ALA A 8 0.86 -0.98 -7.98
N PHE A 9 1.57 -0.32 -7.06
CA PHE A 9 2.88 0.26 -7.31
C PHE A 9 3.94 -0.44 -6.46
N GLU A 10 4.98 -0.94 -7.12
CA GLU A 10 6.19 -1.35 -6.42
C GLU A 10 6.95 -0.09 -5.96
N VAL A 11 7.39 -0.09 -4.71
CA VAL A 11 8.14 1.01 -4.11
C VAL A 11 9.46 0.50 -3.54
N ALA A 12 10.49 1.35 -3.59
CA ALA A 12 11.81 0.98 -3.09
C ALA A 12 11.85 0.80 -1.56
N ASN A 13 11.03 1.57 -0.83
CA ASN A 13 10.96 1.52 0.62
C ASN A 13 9.54 1.84 1.11
N LEU A 14 8.83 0.84 1.61
CA LEU A 14 7.45 0.98 2.05
C LEU A 14 7.31 1.88 3.30
N GLU A 15 8.31 1.90 4.17
CA GLU A 15 8.31 2.73 5.39
C GLU A 15 8.52 4.21 5.06
N GLU A 16 9.35 4.54 4.07
CA GLU A 16 9.50 5.91 3.58
C GLU A 16 8.20 6.43 2.97
N VAL A 17 7.55 5.60 2.13
CA VAL A 17 6.24 5.91 1.56
C VAL A 17 5.19 6.10 2.65
N ARG A 18 5.18 5.24 3.68
CA ARG A 18 4.29 5.37 4.85
C ARG A 18 4.45 6.74 5.53
N ARG A 19 5.69 7.17 5.78
CA ARG A 19 5.98 8.47 6.39
C ARG A 19 5.56 9.63 5.50
N HIS A 20 5.82 9.54 4.20
CA HIS A 20 5.41 10.53 3.22
C HIS A 20 3.88 10.69 3.21
N LEU A 21 3.14 9.59 3.11
CA LEU A 21 1.67 9.59 3.15
C LEU A 21 1.12 10.22 4.44
N GLN A 22 1.70 9.87 5.59
CA GLN A 22 1.29 10.44 6.88
C GLN A 22 1.56 11.95 6.96
N ALA A 23 2.71 12.42 6.46
CA ALA A 23 3.03 13.85 6.40
C ALA A 23 2.05 14.64 5.52
N HIS A 24 1.45 13.98 4.52
CA HIS A 24 0.44 14.53 3.62
C HIS A 24 -1.00 14.24 4.05
N ASN A 25 -1.23 13.74 5.27
CA ASN A 25 -2.56 13.38 5.81
C ASN A 25 -3.32 12.34 4.96
N VAL A 26 -2.61 11.50 4.21
CA VAL A 26 -3.21 10.39 3.48
C VAL A 26 -3.44 9.22 4.42
N LYS A 27 -4.69 8.75 4.49
CA LYS A 27 -5.07 7.65 5.35
C LYS A 27 -4.64 6.31 4.76
N ILE A 28 -3.89 5.56 5.55
CA ILE A 28 -3.61 4.14 5.28
C ILE A 28 -4.84 3.34 5.70
N VAL A 29 -5.40 2.59 4.76
CA VAL A 29 -6.64 1.82 4.98
C VAL A 29 -6.38 0.33 5.22
N GLY A 30 -5.14 -0.13 5.04
CA GLY A 30 -4.72 -1.48 5.39
C GLY A 30 -3.21 -1.67 5.33
N GLY A 31 -2.69 -2.60 6.14
CA GLY A 31 -1.25 -2.83 6.27
C GLY A 31 -0.50 -1.74 7.06
N PRO A 32 0.85 -1.73 7.04
CA PRO A 32 1.72 -2.69 6.35
C PRO A 32 1.55 -4.13 6.85
N ARG A 33 1.51 -5.11 5.95
CA ARG A 33 1.42 -6.54 6.31
C ARG A 33 2.04 -7.45 5.24
N PRO A 34 2.65 -8.58 5.62
CA PRO A 34 3.12 -9.57 4.67
C PRO A 34 1.95 -10.20 3.91
N ARG A 35 2.13 -10.42 2.60
CA ARG A 35 1.15 -11.10 1.73
C ARG A 35 1.30 -12.63 1.73
N GLY A 36 2.47 -13.13 2.14
CA GLY A 36 2.78 -14.57 2.24
C GLY A 36 3.61 -15.13 1.09
N ASP A 37 3.99 -14.30 0.11
CA ASP A 37 4.82 -14.65 -1.04
C ASP A 37 6.08 -13.78 -1.16
N GLY A 38 6.59 -13.31 -0.02
CA GLY A 38 7.76 -12.43 0.03
C GLY A 38 7.44 -10.97 -0.29
N VAL A 39 6.17 -10.56 -0.26
CA VAL A 39 5.76 -9.16 -0.44
C VAL A 39 5.25 -8.57 0.86
N LEU A 40 5.77 -7.38 1.21
CA LEU A 40 5.17 -6.49 2.21
C LEU A 40 4.35 -5.43 1.48
N GLN A 41 3.10 -5.26 1.89
CA GLN A 41 2.13 -4.41 1.19
C GLN A 41 1.32 -3.54 2.15
N MET A 42 0.82 -2.42 1.62
CA MET A 42 -0.02 -1.44 2.29
C MET A 42 -1.03 -0.87 1.30
N TYR A 43 -2.17 -0.40 1.80
CA TYR A 43 -3.26 0.13 0.97
C TYR A 43 -3.64 1.54 1.39
N VAL A 44 -3.95 2.37 0.40
CA VAL A 44 -4.58 3.70 0.55
C VAL A 44 -5.80 3.80 -0.37
N CYS A 45 -6.60 4.83 -0.16
CA CYS A 45 -7.62 5.24 -1.13
C CYS A 45 -7.17 6.52 -1.84
N ASP A 46 -7.43 6.60 -3.14
CA ASP A 46 -7.43 7.88 -3.84
C ASP A 46 -8.66 8.74 -3.44
N PRO A 47 -8.75 10.00 -3.90
CA PRO A 47 -9.90 10.85 -3.61
C PRO A 47 -11.26 10.31 -4.09
N ASP A 48 -11.26 9.44 -5.10
CA ASP A 48 -12.46 8.81 -5.67
C ASP A 48 -12.85 7.52 -4.92
N GLY A 49 -12.05 7.11 -3.93
CA GLY A 49 -12.26 5.92 -3.11
C GLY A 49 -11.69 4.63 -3.71
N SER A 50 -10.96 4.72 -4.82
CA SER A 50 -10.30 3.55 -5.43
C SER A 50 -9.14 3.10 -4.55
N ILE A 51 -9.01 1.79 -4.38
CA ILE A 51 -7.89 1.19 -3.64
C ILE A 51 -6.61 1.30 -4.48
N ILE A 52 -5.54 1.74 -3.84
CA ILE A 52 -4.19 1.70 -4.38
C ILE A 52 -3.34 0.83 -3.45
N GLU A 53 -2.68 -0.18 -4.02
CA GLU A 53 -1.69 -1.00 -3.33
C GLU A 53 -0.29 -0.41 -3.51
N LEU A 54 0.47 -0.38 -2.42
CA LEU A 54 1.88 -0.02 -2.37
C LEU A 54 2.62 -1.22 -1.80
N PHE A 55 3.61 -1.74 -2.52
CA PHE A 55 4.29 -2.96 -2.11
C PHE A 55 5.80 -2.94 -2.34
N VAL A 56 6.51 -3.78 -1.58
CA VAL A 56 7.95 -4.03 -1.75
C VAL A 56 8.21 -5.52 -1.57
N TRP A 57 9.16 -6.06 -2.33
CA TRP A 57 9.66 -7.42 -2.13
C TRP A 57 10.59 -7.47 -0.91
N GLU A 58 10.24 -8.31 0.07
CA GLU A 58 11.12 -8.68 1.16
C GLU A 58 12.15 -9.69 0.62
N LYS A 59 13.40 -9.26 0.53
CA LYS A 59 14.53 -10.12 0.13
C LYS A 59 15.01 -11.01 1.27
#